data_AF-A0A957G009-F1
#
_entry.id   AF-A0A957G009-F1
#
_cell.length_a   1.000
_cell.length_b   1.000
_cell.length_c   1.000
_cell.angle_alpha   90.00
_cell.angle_beta   90.00
_cell.angle_gamma   90.00
#
_symmetry.space_group_name_H-M   'P 1'
#
loop_
_entity.id
_entity.type
_entity.pdbx_description
1 polymer ?
#
loop_
_entity_poly.entity_id
_entity_poly.type
_entity_poly.pdbx_seq_one_letter_code
_entity_poly.pdbx_strand_id
1 'polypeptide(L)'
;MKRLIWLPLLLAALFVSGCGSGGLQTTDSGLQYEILTEGEGPMPNEGDRVRVDYTGTLEDGTEFDSSHQPGREPFEFVIGSGSVIAGWDEALRLLPEGSTAKLVIPPDLAYGAADRPGIPGNSTLLFEVELLEIVVPPEPAAVDDGDYEVTDSGLRYHHLSEGSGDMPVEGEIAYIHYVGWIQDGMFLIDSHEGGQPTPIVIGQNQVIAGWDEGVQLMRPGGVTQFIIPPELGLGEQGGGPIPPNSTLVFQLELVSVEPAPPTPTPAPPPTDVDESAFLETESGIRYAVLEEGDGPMPVDGQTVSVHYTGWLTDGTRFDSSLGGTPLSFTVGEPGLIEGWQEAVKLMPLGSKFQVYIPP
;
A
#
# COMPACT_ATOMS: atom_id res chain seq x y z
N MET A 1 -25.59 -60.06 40.91
CA MET A 1 -24.74 -59.08 41.63
C MET A 1 -24.93 -57.72 40.96
N LYS A 2 -25.85 -56.91 41.46
CA LYS A 2 -26.12 -55.55 40.97
C LYS A 2 -25.35 -54.59 41.87
N ARG A 3 -24.36 -53.87 41.32
CA ARG A 3 -23.60 -52.86 42.06
C ARG A 3 -24.30 -51.51 41.92
N LEU A 4 -24.78 -51.03 43.06
CA LEU A 4 -25.34 -49.71 43.28
C LEU A 4 -24.15 -48.73 43.35
N ILE A 5 -24.01 -47.83 42.38
CA ILE A 5 -22.99 -46.78 42.41
C ILE A 5 -23.67 -45.50 42.89
N TRP A 6 -23.12 -44.96 43.99
CA TRP A 6 -23.49 -43.71 44.64
C TRP A 6 -23.21 -42.52 43.72
N LEU A 7 -24.20 -41.63 43.56
CA LEU A 7 -24.04 -40.31 42.95
C LEU A 7 -23.71 -39.30 44.07
N PRO A 8 -22.60 -38.55 44.04
CA PRO A 8 -22.47 -37.36 44.85
C PRO A 8 -23.11 -36.19 44.10
N LEU A 9 -24.05 -35.54 44.78
CA LEU A 9 -24.63 -34.24 44.44
C LEU A 9 -23.48 -33.21 44.41
N LEU A 10 -23.05 -32.78 43.23
CA LEU A 10 -22.08 -31.69 43.09
C LEU A 10 -22.87 -30.38 42.96
N LEU A 11 -22.81 -29.61 44.03
CA LEU A 11 -23.37 -28.28 44.19
C LEU A 11 -22.74 -27.38 43.12
N ALA A 12 -23.56 -26.87 42.19
CA ALA A 12 -23.16 -25.83 41.26
C ALA A 12 -22.90 -24.54 42.06
N ALA A 13 -21.64 -24.18 42.22
CA ALA A 13 -21.25 -22.83 42.63
C ALA A 13 -21.31 -21.95 41.37
N LEU A 14 -22.43 -21.23 41.19
CA LEU A 14 -22.44 -20.03 40.37
C LEU A 14 -21.49 -19.03 41.04
N PHE A 15 -20.32 -18.79 40.45
CA PHE A 15 -19.61 -17.53 40.64
C PHE A 15 -20.32 -16.50 39.76
N VAL A 16 -21.23 -15.74 40.37
CA VAL A 16 -21.55 -14.41 39.86
C VAL A 16 -20.43 -13.51 40.37
N SER A 17 -19.37 -13.32 39.58
CA SER A 17 -18.45 -12.21 39.81
C SER A 17 -19.16 -10.94 39.37
N GLY A 18 -19.65 -10.18 40.35
CA GLY A 18 -20.15 -8.84 40.15
C GLY A 18 -19.00 -7.84 40.03
N CYS A 19 -19.06 -7.05 38.95
CA CYS A 19 -18.76 -5.62 38.84
C CYS A 19 -17.50 -5.08 39.56
N GLY A 20 -16.51 -4.68 38.75
CA GLY A 20 -15.43 -3.78 39.16
C GLY A 20 -15.14 -2.75 38.07
N SER A 21 -15.98 -1.71 37.93
CA SER A 21 -15.56 -0.46 37.30
C SER A 21 -14.47 0.16 38.20
N GLY A 22 -13.22 -0.19 37.94
CA GLY A 22 -12.08 0.29 38.70
C GLY A 22 -11.91 1.78 38.44
N GLY A 23 -12.11 2.61 39.46
CA GLY A 23 -11.97 4.06 39.34
C GLY A 23 -10.57 4.48 38.85
N LEU A 24 -10.44 5.76 38.49
CA LEU A 24 -9.25 6.35 37.88
C LEU A 24 -7.93 5.92 38.56
N GLN A 25 -7.06 5.31 37.76
CA GLN A 25 -5.71 4.88 38.14
C GLN A 25 -4.67 5.83 37.54
N THR A 26 -3.46 5.85 38.09
CA THR A 26 -2.36 6.71 37.62
C THR A 26 -1.07 5.92 37.61
N THR A 27 -0.37 5.92 36.48
CA THR A 27 0.91 5.24 36.32
C THR A 27 2.08 6.14 36.75
N ASP A 28 3.28 5.58 36.83
CA ASP A 28 4.48 6.35 37.20
C ASP A 28 4.85 7.43 36.17
N SER A 29 4.42 7.28 34.90
CA SER A 29 4.64 8.28 33.86
C SER A 29 3.65 9.45 33.92
N GLY A 30 2.62 9.34 34.78
CA GLY A 30 1.57 10.33 34.93
C GLY A 30 0.36 10.12 34.01
N LEU A 31 0.38 9.08 33.15
CA LEU A 31 -0.82 8.61 32.46
C LEU A 31 -1.89 8.24 33.49
N GLN A 32 -3.14 8.67 33.26
CA GLN A 32 -4.27 8.21 34.04
C GLN A 32 -5.24 7.44 33.17
N TYR A 33 -5.86 6.41 33.73
CA TYR A 33 -6.83 5.59 33.00
C TYR A 33 -7.94 5.05 33.91
N GLU A 34 -9.11 4.86 33.33
CA GLU A 34 -10.26 4.23 33.98
C GLU A 34 -10.85 3.20 33.02
N ILE A 35 -10.87 1.93 33.41
CA ILE A 35 -11.53 0.87 32.63
C ILE A 35 -13.03 1.00 32.87
N LEU A 36 -13.77 1.34 31.81
CA LEU A 36 -15.23 1.48 31.84
C LEU A 36 -15.90 0.12 31.72
N THR A 37 -15.44 -0.68 30.75
CA THR A 37 -15.83 -2.08 30.55
C THR A 37 -14.57 -2.89 30.39
N GLU A 38 -14.40 -3.89 31.23
CA GLU A 38 -13.26 -4.82 31.14
C GLU A 38 -13.54 -5.87 30.07
N GLY A 39 -12.61 -6.00 29.12
CA GLY A 39 -12.62 -7.02 28.10
C GLY A 39 -12.23 -8.40 28.64
N GLU A 40 -12.56 -9.44 27.89
CA GLU A 40 -12.25 -10.84 28.25
C GLU A 40 -11.11 -11.43 27.42
N GLY A 41 -10.57 -10.66 26.47
CA GLY A 41 -9.51 -11.11 25.58
C GLY A 41 -8.10 -10.98 26.17
N PRO A 42 -7.06 -11.34 25.39
CA PRO A 42 -5.68 -11.27 25.85
C PRO A 42 -5.21 -9.82 26.09
N MET A 43 -4.17 -9.67 26.90
CA MET A 43 -3.48 -8.38 27.06
C MET A 43 -2.50 -8.17 25.90
N PRO A 44 -2.54 -7.03 25.20
CA PRO A 44 -1.61 -6.76 24.13
C PRO A 44 -0.21 -6.49 24.67
N ASN A 45 0.78 -6.88 23.89
CA ASN A 45 2.20 -6.71 24.14
C ASN A 45 2.82 -5.69 23.17
N GLU A 46 4.04 -5.27 23.48
CA GLU A 46 4.84 -4.50 22.54
C GLU A 46 5.11 -5.34 21.27
N GLY A 47 4.88 -4.74 20.10
CA GLY A 47 4.94 -5.42 18.81
C GLY A 47 3.61 -5.99 18.32
N ASP A 48 2.57 -6.08 19.16
CA ASP A 48 1.25 -6.50 18.72
C ASP A 48 0.62 -5.42 17.85
N ARG A 49 -0.04 -5.85 16.77
CA ARG A 49 -0.92 -4.98 15.99
C ARG A 49 -2.28 -4.96 16.66
N VAL A 50 -2.83 -3.77 16.86
CA VAL A 50 -4.14 -3.60 17.49
C VAL A 50 -5.04 -2.74 16.62
N ARG A 51 -6.34 -3.04 16.69
CA ARG A 51 -7.40 -2.24 16.09
C ARG A 51 -8.21 -1.60 17.21
N VAL A 52 -8.40 -0.28 17.13
CA VAL A 52 -9.12 0.47 18.16
C VAL A 52 -10.13 1.44 17.56
N ASP A 53 -11.22 1.63 18.28
CA ASP A 53 -12.07 2.79 18.12
C ASP A 53 -11.78 3.82 19.19
N TYR A 54 -11.91 5.10 18.86
CA TYR A 54 -11.60 6.17 19.81
C TYR A 54 -12.34 7.47 19.51
N THR A 55 -12.43 8.30 20.54
CA THR A 55 -12.75 9.73 20.45
C THR A 55 -11.80 10.51 21.34
N GLY A 56 -11.11 11.50 20.77
CA GLY A 56 -10.16 12.38 21.43
C GLY A 56 -10.73 13.79 21.63
N THR A 57 -10.68 14.27 22.87
CA THR A 57 -11.18 15.59 23.28
C THR A 57 -10.16 16.36 24.13
N LEU A 58 -10.24 17.69 24.10
CA LEU A 58 -9.53 18.55 25.04
C LEU A 58 -10.28 18.62 26.38
N GLU A 59 -9.64 19.16 27.42
CA GLU A 59 -10.26 19.31 28.76
C GLU A 59 -11.51 20.21 28.76
N ASP A 60 -11.67 21.09 27.76
CA ASP A 60 -12.87 21.91 27.58
C ASP A 60 -14.02 21.18 26.87
N GLY A 61 -13.82 19.91 26.48
CA GLY A 61 -14.77 19.07 25.78
C GLY A 61 -14.73 19.19 24.25
N THR A 62 -13.82 19.99 23.69
CA THR A 62 -13.65 20.10 22.24
C THR A 62 -13.11 18.79 21.67
N GLU A 63 -13.90 18.10 20.84
CA GLU A 63 -13.43 16.96 20.05
C GLU A 63 -12.46 17.44 18.96
N PHE A 64 -11.28 16.83 18.90
CA PHE A 64 -10.28 17.10 17.87
C PHE A 64 -10.13 15.95 16.88
N ASP A 65 -10.49 14.71 17.26
CA ASP A 65 -10.42 13.54 16.38
C ASP A 65 -11.31 12.39 16.89
N SER A 66 -11.84 11.58 15.97
CA SER A 66 -12.61 10.36 16.29
C SER A 66 -12.58 9.38 15.12
N SER A 67 -12.46 8.08 15.42
CA SER A 67 -12.58 7.00 14.42
C SER A 67 -14.03 6.80 13.94
N HIS A 68 -15.02 7.29 14.71
CA HIS A 68 -16.45 7.11 14.41
C HIS A 68 -16.98 8.06 13.33
N GLN A 69 -16.13 8.92 12.76
CA GLN A 69 -16.56 9.85 11.72
C GLN A 69 -16.96 9.11 10.43
N PRO A 70 -17.97 9.59 9.68
CA PRO A 70 -18.45 8.90 8.48
C PRO A 70 -17.35 8.60 7.46
N GLY A 71 -17.24 7.34 7.04
CA GLY A 71 -16.26 6.89 6.05
C GLY A 71 -14.87 6.57 6.62
N ARG A 72 -14.71 6.56 7.95
CA ARG A 72 -13.53 6.04 8.62
C ARG A 72 -13.77 4.62 9.11
N GLU A 73 -12.69 3.85 9.12
CA GLU A 73 -12.60 2.53 9.75
C GLU A 73 -11.90 2.68 11.11
N PRO A 74 -12.02 1.67 11.99
CA PRO A 74 -11.22 1.61 13.21
C PRO A 74 -9.72 1.77 12.92
N PHE A 75 -9.02 2.42 13.84
CA PHE A 75 -7.62 2.75 13.64
C PHE A 75 -6.72 1.59 14.03
N GLU A 76 -5.78 1.24 13.14
CA GLU A 76 -4.82 0.17 13.38
C GLU A 76 -3.39 0.69 13.48
N PHE A 77 -2.64 0.12 14.42
CA PHE A 77 -1.21 0.38 14.58
C PHE A 77 -0.52 -0.73 15.36
N VAL A 78 0.82 -0.69 15.37
CA VAL A 78 1.67 -1.61 16.13
C VAL A 78 2.13 -0.94 17.43
N ILE A 79 1.83 -1.54 18.57
CA ILE A 79 2.18 -1.01 19.90
C ILE A 79 3.69 -0.95 20.07
N GLY A 80 4.18 0.21 20.54
CA GLY A 80 5.60 0.47 20.81
C GLY A 80 6.43 0.78 19.57
N SER A 81 5.82 0.83 18.38
CA SER A 81 6.50 1.26 17.16
C SER A 81 6.82 2.77 17.13
N GLY A 82 6.22 3.56 18.01
CA GLY A 82 6.30 5.03 17.99
C GLY A 82 5.43 5.68 16.91
N SER A 83 4.49 4.93 16.31
CA SER A 83 3.55 5.45 15.30
C SER A 83 2.42 6.30 15.92
N VAL A 84 2.23 6.20 17.23
CA VAL A 84 1.24 6.94 18.03
C VAL A 84 1.92 7.71 19.16
N ILE A 85 1.15 8.53 19.87
CA ILE A 85 1.65 9.22 21.07
C ILE A 85 2.05 8.21 22.16
N ALA A 86 3.09 8.51 22.94
CA ALA A 86 3.62 7.61 23.96
C ALA A 86 2.58 7.15 24.99
N GLY A 87 1.60 8.01 25.30
CA GLY A 87 0.50 7.67 26.19
C GLY A 87 -0.41 6.56 25.67
N TRP A 88 -0.55 6.42 24.34
CA TRP A 88 -1.29 5.31 23.73
C TRP A 88 -0.47 4.00 23.78
N ASP A 89 0.82 4.07 23.41
CA ASP A 89 1.73 2.92 23.51
C ASP A 89 1.82 2.36 24.94
N GLU A 90 1.70 3.23 25.95
CA GLU A 90 1.59 2.81 27.35
C GLU A 90 0.20 2.28 27.71
N ALA A 91 -0.86 3.07 27.45
CA ALA A 91 -2.19 2.79 27.95
C ALA A 91 -2.79 1.48 27.44
N LEU A 92 -2.65 1.17 26.14
CA LEU A 92 -3.31 -0.01 25.56
C LEU A 92 -2.77 -1.32 26.14
N ARG A 93 -1.52 -1.36 26.59
CA ARG A 93 -0.93 -2.52 27.28
C ARG A 93 -1.49 -2.75 28.69
N LEU A 94 -2.35 -1.85 29.18
CA LEU A 94 -3.05 -1.96 30.46
C LEU A 94 -4.50 -2.46 30.29
N LEU A 95 -4.94 -2.66 29.05
CA LEU A 95 -6.32 -2.98 28.70
C LEU A 95 -6.40 -4.37 28.06
N PRO A 96 -7.18 -5.31 28.62
CA PRO A 96 -7.52 -6.54 27.90
C PRO A 96 -8.24 -6.23 26.58
N GLU A 97 -8.05 -7.04 25.55
CA GLU A 97 -8.84 -6.95 24.32
C GLU A 97 -10.35 -7.03 24.61
N GLY A 98 -11.12 -6.16 23.96
CA GLY A 98 -12.54 -5.91 24.19
C GLY A 98 -12.82 -4.85 25.27
N SER A 99 -11.80 -4.26 25.89
CA SER A 99 -12.01 -3.24 26.92
C SER A 99 -12.37 -1.88 26.33
N THR A 100 -13.24 -1.14 27.04
CA THR A 100 -13.41 0.31 26.86
C THR A 100 -12.80 1.04 28.04
N ALA A 101 -12.06 2.12 27.78
CA ALA A 101 -11.38 2.89 28.81
C ALA A 101 -11.37 4.39 28.51
N LYS A 102 -11.32 5.18 29.59
CA LYS A 102 -10.97 6.60 29.51
C LYS A 102 -9.50 6.77 29.83
N LEU A 103 -8.81 7.59 29.03
CA LEU A 103 -7.40 7.93 29.20
C LEU A 103 -7.29 9.44 29.41
N VAL A 104 -6.44 9.84 30.36
CA VAL A 104 -6.00 11.23 30.57
C VAL A 104 -4.51 11.24 30.33
N ILE A 105 -4.11 11.83 29.19
CA ILE A 105 -2.74 11.78 28.70
C ILE A 105 -2.10 13.15 28.89
N PRO A 106 -1.12 13.30 29.80
CA PRO A 106 -0.42 14.56 30.00
C PRO A 106 0.41 14.95 28.77
N PRO A 107 0.76 16.24 28.61
CA PRO A 107 1.45 16.73 27.41
C PRO A 107 2.75 15.98 27.08
N ASP A 108 3.51 15.58 28.10
CA ASP A 108 4.79 14.86 27.94
C ASP A 108 4.63 13.46 27.33
N LEU A 109 3.44 12.88 27.42
CA LEU A 109 3.07 11.61 26.78
C LEU A 109 2.21 11.81 25.51
N ALA A 110 1.94 13.06 25.13
CA ALA A 110 1.15 13.46 23.97
C ALA A 110 2.00 14.23 22.95
N TYR A 111 1.66 15.50 22.68
CA TYR A 111 2.33 16.35 21.68
C TYR A 111 3.31 17.38 22.28
N GLY A 112 3.51 17.38 23.59
CA GLY A 112 4.41 18.30 24.29
C GLY A 112 4.02 19.77 24.09
N ALA A 113 5.01 20.66 24.00
CA ALA A 113 4.81 22.10 23.90
C ALA A 113 4.42 22.61 22.49
N ALA A 114 4.40 21.74 21.48
CA ALA A 114 4.14 22.13 20.10
C ALA A 114 2.63 22.15 19.80
N ASP A 115 2.18 23.16 19.06
CA ASP A 115 0.82 23.19 18.53
C ASP A 115 0.63 22.15 17.42
N ARG A 116 -0.55 21.55 17.36
CA ARG A 116 -1.05 20.73 16.24
C ARG A 116 -2.37 21.31 15.73
N PRO A 117 -2.80 21.01 14.49
CA PRO A 117 -4.12 21.41 14.02
C PRO A 117 -5.22 21.00 15.04
N GLY A 118 -5.90 21.98 15.61
CA GLY A 118 -6.96 21.75 16.61
C GLY A 118 -6.50 21.43 18.04
N ILE A 119 -5.19 21.34 18.31
CA ILE A 119 -4.65 20.98 19.63
C ILE A 119 -3.56 21.99 20.03
N PRO A 120 -3.81 22.85 21.03
CA PRO A 120 -2.80 23.77 21.54
C PRO A 120 -1.61 23.04 22.19
N GLY A 121 -0.43 23.66 22.15
CA GLY A 121 0.74 23.17 22.87
C GLY A 121 0.50 23.06 24.38
N ASN A 122 1.11 22.04 25.00
CA ASN A 122 0.94 21.67 26.41
C ASN A 122 -0.49 21.26 26.81
N SER A 123 -1.30 20.79 25.86
CA SER A 123 -2.64 20.27 26.17
C SER A 123 -2.59 18.87 26.80
N THR A 124 -3.36 18.66 27.86
CA THR A 124 -3.76 17.32 28.31
C THR A 124 -4.83 16.79 27.37
N LEU A 125 -4.68 15.56 26.90
CA LEU A 125 -5.63 14.92 25.98
C LEU A 125 -6.50 13.92 26.73
N LEU A 126 -7.80 13.95 26.47
CA LEU A 126 -8.76 12.99 26.99
C LEU A 126 -9.19 12.07 25.85
N PHE A 127 -9.04 10.77 26.03
CA PHE A 127 -9.53 9.78 25.08
C PHE A 127 -10.54 8.86 25.74
N GLU A 128 -11.61 8.53 25.01
CA GLU A 128 -12.36 7.30 25.22
C GLU A 128 -11.92 6.35 24.12
N VAL A 129 -11.41 5.17 24.50
CA VAL A 129 -10.88 4.16 23.58
C VAL A 129 -11.59 2.83 23.81
N GLU A 130 -11.82 2.11 22.72
CA GLU A 130 -12.22 0.70 22.71
C GLU A 130 -11.12 -0.10 22.02
N LEU A 131 -10.49 -1.02 22.76
CA LEU A 131 -9.56 -1.98 22.17
C LEU A 131 -10.39 -3.10 21.55
N LEU A 132 -10.65 -3.00 20.25
CA LEU A 132 -11.55 -3.93 19.55
C LEU A 132 -10.93 -5.31 19.39
N GLU A 133 -9.67 -5.34 18.94
CA GLU A 133 -9.01 -6.58 18.52
C GLU A 133 -7.48 -6.44 18.62
N ILE A 134 -6.81 -7.50 19.08
CA ILE A 134 -5.39 -7.72 18.82
C ILE A 134 -5.31 -8.46 17.48
N VAL A 135 -4.93 -7.74 16.44
CA VAL A 135 -4.87 -8.26 15.07
C VAL A 135 -3.75 -9.28 15.01
N VAL A 136 -4.12 -10.55 14.97
CA VAL A 136 -3.18 -11.65 14.79
C VAL A 136 -2.75 -11.64 13.34
N PRO A 137 -1.46 -11.37 13.04
CA PRO A 137 -0.98 -11.42 11.66
C PRO A 137 -1.17 -12.84 11.11
N PRO A 138 -1.44 -12.99 9.80
CA PRO A 138 -1.54 -14.32 9.20
C PRO A 138 -0.21 -15.05 9.39
N GLU A 139 -0.26 -16.36 9.62
CA GLU A 139 0.91 -17.24 9.60
C GLU A 139 1.05 -17.89 8.22
N PRO A 140 2.27 -18.23 7.77
CA PRO A 140 2.44 -19.01 6.56
C PRO A 140 1.77 -20.37 6.74
N ALA A 141 1.10 -20.86 5.70
CA ALA A 141 0.53 -22.20 5.69
C ALA A 141 1.62 -23.22 6.01
N ALA A 142 1.29 -24.17 6.89
CA ALA A 142 2.21 -25.23 7.27
C ALA A 142 2.39 -26.19 6.07
N VAL A 143 3.64 -26.33 5.63
CA VAL A 143 4.06 -27.26 4.58
C VAL A 143 5.20 -28.09 5.15
N ASP A 144 5.13 -29.42 4.99
CA ASP A 144 6.19 -30.31 5.43
C ASP A 144 7.46 -30.05 4.60
N ASP A 145 8.62 -29.99 5.24
CA ASP A 145 9.89 -29.60 4.60
C ASP A 145 10.24 -30.48 3.38
N GLY A 146 9.80 -31.75 3.38
CA GLY A 146 9.98 -32.69 2.28
C GLY A 146 9.04 -32.53 1.09
N ASP A 147 7.99 -31.71 1.20
CA ASP A 147 7.00 -31.48 0.15
C ASP A 147 7.38 -30.32 -0.77
N TYR A 148 8.47 -29.61 -0.46
CA TYR A 148 8.98 -28.56 -1.34
C TYR A 148 9.77 -29.15 -2.50
N GLU A 149 9.46 -28.65 -3.70
CA GLU A 149 10.33 -28.75 -4.85
C GLU A 149 11.44 -27.71 -4.75
N VAL A 150 12.62 -27.99 -5.33
CA VAL A 150 13.80 -27.12 -5.26
C VAL A 150 14.34 -26.90 -6.66
N THR A 151 14.49 -25.65 -7.05
CA THR A 151 15.06 -25.26 -8.34
C THR A 151 16.59 -25.26 -8.27
N ASP A 152 17.24 -25.15 -9.43
CA ASP A 152 18.71 -25.08 -9.52
C ASP A 152 19.31 -23.86 -8.80
N SER A 153 18.54 -22.78 -8.65
CA SER A 153 18.95 -21.58 -7.92
C SER A 153 18.82 -21.71 -6.40
N GLY A 154 18.17 -22.79 -5.93
CA GLY A 154 17.87 -23.03 -4.52
C GLY A 154 16.54 -22.44 -4.05
N LEU A 155 15.75 -21.83 -4.94
CA LEU A 155 14.36 -21.47 -4.63
C LEU A 155 13.59 -22.75 -4.29
N ARG A 156 12.91 -22.74 -3.14
CA ARG A 156 12.03 -23.84 -2.76
C ARG A 156 10.58 -23.41 -2.92
N TYR A 157 9.73 -24.27 -3.47
CA TYR A 157 8.33 -23.94 -3.66
C TYR A 157 7.40 -25.12 -3.43
N HIS A 158 6.15 -24.81 -3.07
CA HIS A 158 5.07 -25.77 -2.92
C HIS A 158 3.75 -25.13 -3.35
N HIS A 159 3.04 -25.75 -4.29
CA HIS A 159 1.72 -25.30 -4.73
C HIS A 159 0.68 -25.62 -3.66
N LEU A 160 0.19 -24.58 -2.97
CA LEU A 160 -0.91 -24.71 -1.99
C LEU A 160 -2.24 -24.93 -2.71
N SER A 161 -2.41 -24.32 -3.88
CA SER A 161 -3.48 -24.59 -4.81
C SER A 161 -2.98 -24.48 -6.25
N GLU A 162 -3.42 -25.42 -7.08
CA GLU A 162 -3.09 -25.43 -8.49
C GLU A 162 -3.98 -24.46 -9.27
N GLY A 163 -3.35 -23.59 -10.06
CA GLY A 163 -4.02 -22.73 -11.01
C GLY A 163 -4.35 -23.45 -12.32
N SER A 164 -4.80 -22.68 -13.31
CA SER A 164 -5.07 -23.18 -14.66
C SER A 164 -4.62 -22.20 -15.73
N GLY A 165 -4.48 -22.67 -16.97
CA GLY A 165 -3.90 -21.89 -18.06
C GLY A 165 -2.39 -22.06 -18.15
N ASP A 166 -1.78 -21.32 -19.07
CA ASP A 166 -0.34 -21.41 -19.34
C ASP A 166 0.48 -20.71 -18.25
N MET A 167 1.72 -21.19 -18.06
CA MET A 167 2.68 -20.53 -17.17
C MET A 167 3.12 -19.20 -17.80
N PRO A 168 3.30 -18.14 -17.00
CA PRO A 168 3.79 -16.85 -17.49
C PRO A 168 5.18 -16.98 -18.12
N VAL A 169 5.47 -16.16 -19.13
CA VAL A 169 6.79 -16.08 -19.76
C VAL A 169 7.43 -14.69 -19.62
N GLU A 170 8.75 -14.63 -19.84
CA GLU A 170 9.52 -13.38 -19.81
C GLU A 170 8.90 -12.29 -20.68
N GLY A 171 8.78 -11.09 -20.12
CA GLY A 171 8.19 -9.93 -20.77
C GLY A 171 6.67 -9.82 -20.66
N GLU A 172 5.97 -10.76 -20.02
CA GLU A 172 4.55 -10.59 -19.66
C GLU A 172 4.39 -9.80 -18.34
N ILE A 173 3.18 -9.30 -18.10
CA ILE A 173 2.79 -8.69 -16.83
C ILE A 173 2.01 -9.73 -16.02
N ALA A 174 2.53 -10.09 -14.84
CA ALA A 174 1.80 -10.88 -13.86
C ALA A 174 1.16 -9.96 -12.82
N TYR A 175 -0.12 -10.20 -12.53
CA TYR A 175 -0.83 -9.54 -11.43
C TYR A 175 -0.89 -10.50 -10.26
N ILE A 176 -0.26 -10.12 -9.15
CA ILE A 176 -0.12 -10.99 -7.99
C ILE A 176 -0.68 -10.37 -6.72
N HIS A 177 -1.24 -11.22 -5.87
CA HIS A 177 -1.30 -10.95 -4.44
C HIS A 177 -0.20 -11.73 -3.73
N TYR A 178 0.27 -11.20 -2.62
CA TYR A 178 1.31 -11.80 -1.82
C TYR A 178 1.14 -11.53 -0.34
N VAL A 179 1.56 -12.50 0.45
CA VAL A 179 1.76 -12.40 1.90
C VAL A 179 3.18 -12.84 2.21
N GLY A 180 3.91 -12.08 3.03
CA GLY A 180 5.34 -12.26 3.25
C GLY A 180 5.72 -12.37 4.72
N TRP A 181 6.74 -13.18 4.99
CA TRP A 181 7.33 -13.40 6.31
C TRP A 181 8.85 -13.56 6.21
N ILE A 182 9.55 -13.41 7.35
CA ILE A 182 10.91 -13.97 7.54
C ILE A 182 10.76 -15.41 8.06
N GLN A 183 11.74 -16.29 7.81
CA GLN A 183 11.71 -17.73 8.16
C GLN A 183 11.29 -18.07 9.61
N ASP A 184 11.46 -17.16 10.57
CA ASP A 184 10.97 -17.32 11.95
C ASP A 184 9.48 -16.99 12.14
N GLY A 185 8.73 -16.82 11.04
CA GLY A 185 7.29 -16.52 11.05
C GLY A 185 6.95 -15.05 11.29
N MET A 186 7.95 -14.17 11.39
CA MET A 186 7.70 -12.73 11.52
C MET A 186 7.04 -12.20 10.25
N PHE A 187 5.79 -11.78 10.37
CA PHE A 187 5.00 -11.17 9.30
C PHE A 187 5.64 -9.88 8.79
N LEU A 188 5.65 -9.71 7.47
CA LEU A 188 6.21 -8.54 6.79
C LEU A 188 5.10 -7.70 6.15
N ILE A 189 4.27 -8.33 5.32
CA ILE A 189 3.34 -7.61 4.45
C ILE A 189 2.23 -8.53 3.94
N ASP A 190 1.04 -7.96 3.76
CA ASP A 190 -0.08 -8.57 3.03
C ASP A 190 -0.61 -7.58 2.01
N SER A 191 -0.48 -7.91 0.72
CA SER A 191 -0.97 -7.06 -0.37
C SER A 191 -2.50 -6.97 -0.45
N HIS A 192 -3.24 -7.91 0.15
CA HIS A 192 -4.70 -7.92 0.11
C HIS A 192 -5.29 -6.72 0.87
N GLU A 193 -4.56 -6.17 1.85
CA GLU A 193 -4.95 -4.94 2.54
C GLU A 193 -5.09 -3.74 1.56
N GLY A 194 -4.32 -3.74 0.47
CA GLY A 194 -4.42 -2.74 -0.60
C GLY A 194 -5.56 -3.00 -1.60
N GLY A 195 -6.19 -4.18 -1.55
CA GLY A 195 -7.37 -4.56 -2.32
C GLY A 195 -7.19 -4.76 -3.83
N GLN A 196 -6.07 -4.34 -4.44
CA GLN A 196 -5.76 -4.57 -5.86
C GLN A 196 -4.48 -5.40 -6.01
N PRO A 197 -4.40 -6.31 -6.99
CA PRO A 197 -3.18 -7.08 -7.23
C PRO A 197 -2.06 -6.19 -7.75
N THR A 198 -0.83 -6.53 -7.36
CA THR A 198 0.37 -5.81 -7.76
C THR A 198 0.85 -6.31 -9.12
N PRO A 199 1.03 -5.43 -10.12
CA PRO A 199 1.61 -5.82 -11.40
C PRO A 199 3.13 -5.94 -11.29
N ILE A 200 3.70 -7.00 -11.84
CA ILE A 200 5.14 -7.19 -12.01
C ILE A 200 5.44 -7.57 -13.46
N VAL A 201 6.55 -7.06 -14.00
CA VAL A 201 6.99 -7.44 -15.35
C VAL A 201 8.04 -8.54 -15.24
N ILE A 202 7.72 -9.71 -15.80
CA ILE A 202 8.50 -10.93 -15.58
C ILE A 202 9.86 -10.83 -16.28
N GLY A 203 10.93 -11.11 -15.52
CA GLY A 203 12.30 -11.22 -16.02
C GLY A 203 13.00 -9.87 -16.25
N GLN A 204 12.43 -8.76 -15.78
CA GLN A 204 13.07 -7.44 -15.85
C GLN A 204 13.90 -7.08 -14.61
N ASN A 205 14.05 -7.99 -13.64
CA ASN A 205 14.77 -7.76 -12.37
C ASN A 205 14.24 -6.53 -11.62
N GLN A 206 12.92 -6.29 -11.70
CA GLN A 206 12.25 -5.20 -10.99
C GLN A 206 11.86 -5.59 -9.56
N VAL A 207 11.78 -6.89 -9.30
CA VAL A 207 11.51 -7.49 -7.98
C VAL A 207 12.69 -8.37 -7.57
N ILE A 208 12.64 -8.93 -6.35
CA ILE A 208 13.66 -9.88 -5.90
C ILE A 208 13.72 -11.09 -6.84
N ALA A 209 14.92 -11.65 -7.04
CA ALA A 209 15.14 -12.71 -8.02
C ALA A 209 14.24 -13.95 -7.79
N GLY A 210 13.95 -14.28 -6.53
CA GLY A 210 13.05 -15.38 -6.18
C GLY A 210 11.60 -15.17 -6.64
N TRP A 211 11.13 -13.93 -6.77
CA TRP A 211 9.81 -13.63 -7.35
C TRP A 211 9.84 -13.73 -8.88
N ASP A 212 10.85 -13.12 -9.51
CA ASP A 212 11.03 -13.17 -10.97
C ASP A 212 11.10 -14.62 -11.47
N GLU A 213 11.80 -15.49 -10.73
CA GLU A 213 11.83 -16.93 -10.98
C GLU A 213 10.52 -17.63 -10.59
N GLY A 214 10.03 -17.41 -9.35
CA GLY A 214 8.92 -18.17 -8.78
C GLY A 214 7.60 -18.00 -9.52
N VAL A 215 7.30 -16.79 -10.00
CA VAL A 215 6.05 -16.52 -10.74
C VAL A 215 5.96 -17.33 -12.03
N GLN A 216 7.10 -17.61 -12.69
CA GLN A 216 7.14 -18.44 -13.90
C GLN A 216 6.84 -19.93 -13.62
N LEU A 217 6.82 -20.35 -12.35
CA LEU A 217 6.45 -21.70 -11.91
C LEU A 217 4.95 -21.82 -11.60
N MET A 218 4.21 -20.70 -11.64
CA MET A 218 2.79 -20.66 -11.26
C MET A 218 1.86 -20.71 -12.48
N ARG A 219 0.59 -21.04 -12.23
CA ARG A 219 -0.50 -20.90 -13.20
C ARG A 219 -1.54 -19.90 -12.66
N PRO A 220 -2.20 -19.10 -13.53
CA PRO A 220 -3.26 -18.20 -13.11
C PRO A 220 -4.34 -18.87 -12.23
N GLY A 221 -4.73 -18.17 -11.16
CA GLY A 221 -5.60 -18.65 -10.08
C GLY A 221 -4.93 -19.57 -9.05
N GLY A 222 -3.65 -19.89 -9.21
CA GLY A 222 -2.90 -20.74 -8.29
C GLY A 222 -2.26 -19.95 -7.14
N VAL A 223 -2.11 -20.63 -6.00
CA VAL A 223 -1.40 -20.10 -4.82
C VAL A 223 -0.20 -20.97 -4.53
N THR A 224 0.98 -20.36 -4.43
CA THR A 224 2.25 -21.06 -4.22
C THR A 224 3.00 -20.43 -3.07
N GLN A 225 3.50 -21.28 -2.16
CA GLN A 225 4.42 -20.85 -1.12
C GLN A 225 5.86 -21.02 -1.59
N PHE A 226 6.68 -20.01 -1.37
CA PHE A 226 8.10 -19.96 -1.70
C PHE A 226 8.94 -19.76 -0.45
N ILE A 227 10.02 -20.52 -0.33
CA ILE A 227 11.13 -20.25 0.60
C ILE A 227 12.28 -19.71 -0.23
N ILE A 228 12.53 -18.42 -0.06
CA ILE A 228 13.48 -17.65 -0.86
C ILE A 228 14.77 -17.50 -0.05
N PRO A 229 15.86 -18.18 -0.42
CA PRO A 229 17.15 -18.00 0.24
C PRO A 229 17.69 -16.58 0.03
N PRO A 230 18.61 -16.10 0.88
CA PRO A 230 19.08 -14.72 0.84
C PRO A 230 19.60 -14.27 -0.54
N GLU A 231 20.26 -15.15 -1.27
CA GLU A 231 20.84 -14.90 -2.60
C GLU A 231 19.77 -14.59 -3.66
N LEU A 232 18.53 -15.03 -3.44
CA LEU A 232 17.37 -14.74 -4.27
C LEU A 232 16.44 -13.67 -3.68
N GLY A 233 16.74 -13.22 -2.45
CA GLY A 233 16.02 -12.18 -1.72
C GLY A 233 16.79 -10.87 -1.67
N LEU A 234 17.05 -10.37 -0.45
CA LEU A 234 17.74 -9.10 -0.19
C LEU A 234 19.24 -9.25 0.17
N GLY A 235 19.77 -10.48 0.09
CA GLY A 235 21.18 -10.79 0.27
C GLY A 235 21.80 -10.32 1.59
N GLU A 236 23.10 -10.06 1.56
CA GLU A 236 23.90 -9.62 2.72
C GLU A 236 23.52 -8.23 3.26
N GLN A 237 22.74 -7.46 2.51
CA GLN A 237 22.34 -6.11 2.94
C GLN A 237 21.03 -6.11 3.72
N GLY A 238 20.10 -7.02 3.40
CA GLY A 238 18.73 -6.93 3.90
C GLY A 238 18.01 -5.70 3.35
N GLY A 239 16.96 -5.24 4.04
CA GLY A 239 16.24 -4.04 3.63
C GLY A 239 15.10 -3.66 4.58
N GLY A 240 15.01 -2.36 4.93
CA GLY A 240 14.01 -1.87 5.87
C GLY A 240 14.07 -2.65 7.20
N PRO A 241 12.97 -3.29 7.64
CA PRO A 241 12.95 -4.11 8.85
C PRO A 241 13.58 -5.50 8.68
N ILE A 242 13.97 -5.89 7.46
CA ILE A 242 14.48 -7.23 7.14
C ILE A 242 16.01 -7.27 7.37
N PRO A 243 16.50 -8.12 8.29
CA PRO A 243 17.94 -8.24 8.54
C PRO A 243 18.74 -8.76 7.33
N PRO A 244 20.06 -8.47 7.28
CA PRO A 244 21.02 -9.15 6.41
C PRO A 244 20.87 -10.67 6.42
N ASN A 245 21.03 -11.30 5.25
CA ASN A 245 21.03 -12.75 5.09
C ASN A 245 19.74 -13.45 5.56
N SER A 246 18.61 -12.74 5.51
CA SER A 246 17.32 -13.33 5.88
C SER A 246 16.77 -14.23 4.77
N THR A 247 16.35 -15.44 5.14
CA THR A 247 15.46 -16.26 4.32
C THR A 247 14.05 -15.70 4.39
N LEU A 248 13.40 -15.53 3.24
CA LEU A 248 12.04 -15.02 3.15
C LEU A 248 11.06 -16.16 2.85
N VAL A 249 9.87 -16.08 3.41
CA VAL A 249 8.74 -16.95 3.07
C VAL A 249 7.69 -16.08 2.42
N PHE A 250 7.22 -16.46 1.24
CA PHE A 250 6.13 -15.75 0.57
C PHE A 250 5.06 -16.74 0.12
N GLN A 251 3.80 -16.35 0.27
CA GLN A 251 2.69 -16.98 -0.43
C GLN A 251 2.26 -16.02 -1.52
N LEU A 252 2.42 -16.44 -2.77
CA LEU A 252 1.95 -15.68 -3.93
C LEU A 252 0.68 -16.30 -4.46
N GLU A 253 -0.32 -15.48 -4.75
CA GLU A 253 -1.46 -15.78 -5.61
C GLU A 253 -1.20 -15.13 -6.96
N LEU A 254 -1.18 -15.92 -8.04
CA LEU A 254 -1.12 -15.40 -9.40
C LEU A 254 -2.54 -15.16 -9.90
N VAL A 255 -3.01 -13.91 -9.85
CA VAL A 255 -4.39 -13.57 -10.22
C VAL A 255 -4.61 -13.70 -11.73
N SER A 256 -3.74 -13.06 -12.52
CA SER A 256 -3.81 -13.09 -13.97
C SER A 256 -2.46 -12.78 -14.61
N VAL A 257 -2.36 -13.08 -15.91
CA VAL A 257 -1.21 -12.75 -16.76
C VAL A 257 -1.73 -12.03 -17.99
N GLU A 258 -1.09 -10.94 -18.34
CA GLU A 258 -1.37 -10.17 -19.56
C GLU A 258 -0.09 -9.99 -20.37
N PRO A 259 -0.18 -9.94 -21.72
CA PRO A 259 0.96 -9.53 -22.52
C PRO A 259 1.40 -8.14 -22.08
N ALA A 260 2.71 -7.89 -21.92
CA ALA A 260 3.14 -6.51 -21.74
C ALA A 260 2.66 -5.68 -22.92
N PRO A 261 2.25 -4.42 -22.69
CA PRO A 261 1.99 -3.51 -23.78
C PRO A 261 3.22 -3.52 -24.70
N PRO A 262 3.01 -3.52 -26.03
CA PRO A 262 4.12 -3.54 -26.97
C PRO A 262 5.08 -2.44 -26.55
N THR A 263 6.36 -2.78 -26.34
CA THR A 263 7.38 -1.79 -26.01
C THR A 263 7.23 -0.65 -27.03
N PRO A 264 6.98 0.60 -26.61
CA PRO A 264 6.77 1.68 -27.55
C PRO A 264 8.00 1.69 -28.44
N THR A 265 7.79 1.36 -29.72
CA THR A 265 8.87 1.30 -30.71
C THR A 265 9.68 2.56 -30.51
N PRO A 266 11.02 2.50 -30.36
CA PRO A 266 11.82 3.70 -30.17
C PRO A 266 11.42 4.67 -31.28
N ALA A 267 10.73 5.74 -30.87
CA ALA A 267 10.24 6.73 -31.80
C ALA A 267 11.50 7.32 -32.46
N PRO A 268 11.50 7.52 -33.79
CA PRO A 268 12.65 8.13 -34.44
C PRO A 268 12.97 9.45 -33.73
N PRO A 269 14.24 9.88 -33.66
CA PRO A 269 14.58 11.19 -33.11
C PRO A 269 13.75 12.30 -33.78
N PRO A 270 13.63 13.49 -33.15
CA PRO A 270 12.96 14.62 -33.79
C PRO A 270 13.48 14.80 -35.21
N THR A 271 12.60 15.09 -36.15
CA THR A 271 13.01 15.42 -37.52
C THR A 271 14.03 16.55 -37.46
N ASP A 272 15.13 16.42 -38.20
CA ASP A 272 16.10 17.51 -38.33
C ASP A 272 15.47 18.60 -39.21
N VAL A 273 15.17 19.74 -38.62
CA VAL A 273 14.52 20.88 -39.27
C VAL A 273 15.44 22.08 -39.18
N ASP A 274 15.68 22.74 -40.30
CA ASP A 274 16.46 23.98 -40.34
C ASP A 274 15.86 25.04 -39.41
N GLU A 275 16.69 25.67 -38.57
CA GLU A 275 16.25 26.68 -37.61
C GLU A 275 15.47 27.84 -38.26
N SER A 276 15.73 28.15 -39.54
CA SER A 276 15.01 29.18 -40.28
C SER A 276 13.59 28.79 -40.72
N ALA A 277 13.24 27.50 -40.65
CA ALA A 277 11.90 27.00 -40.95
C ALA A 277 10.94 27.08 -39.75
N PHE A 278 11.46 27.39 -38.55
CA PHE A 278 10.62 27.58 -37.38
C PHE A 278 9.95 28.95 -37.40
N LEU A 279 8.64 28.94 -37.19
CA LEU A 279 7.83 30.11 -36.85
C LEU A 279 7.75 30.24 -35.33
N GLU A 280 7.56 31.45 -34.83
CA GLU A 280 7.45 31.73 -33.39
C GLU A 280 6.15 32.47 -33.10
N THR A 281 5.43 32.04 -32.06
CA THR A 281 4.21 32.69 -31.57
C THR A 281 4.54 33.80 -30.58
N GLU A 282 3.54 34.61 -30.22
CA GLU A 282 3.72 35.68 -29.22
C GLU A 282 4.08 35.14 -27.82
N SER A 283 3.68 33.90 -27.50
CA SER A 283 4.01 33.23 -26.23
C SER A 283 5.40 32.58 -26.23
N GLY A 284 6.12 32.62 -27.36
CA GLY A 284 7.46 32.05 -27.50
C GLY A 284 7.48 30.57 -27.92
N ILE A 285 6.33 30.00 -28.32
CA ILE A 285 6.30 28.66 -28.92
C ILE A 285 6.94 28.74 -30.29
N ARG A 286 7.93 27.89 -30.54
CA ARG A 286 8.51 27.73 -31.87
C ARG A 286 7.96 26.48 -32.52
N TYR A 287 7.50 26.55 -33.76
CA TYR A 287 7.00 25.37 -34.47
C TYR A 287 7.41 25.36 -35.93
N ALA A 288 7.57 24.16 -36.48
CA ALA A 288 7.79 23.93 -37.90
C ALA A 288 6.76 22.95 -38.42
N VAL A 289 6.20 23.25 -39.61
CA VAL A 289 5.26 22.38 -40.30
C VAL A 289 6.05 21.31 -41.04
N LEU A 290 5.93 20.06 -40.60
CA LEU A 290 6.56 18.91 -41.25
C LEU A 290 5.69 18.34 -42.37
N GLU A 291 4.37 18.38 -42.18
CA GLU A 291 3.37 17.96 -43.15
C GLU A 291 2.16 18.89 -43.03
N GLU A 292 1.73 19.49 -44.14
CA GLU A 292 0.55 20.35 -44.17
C GLU A 292 -0.73 19.50 -44.15
N GLY A 293 -1.65 19.85 -43.25
CA GLY A 293 -3.00 19.31 -43.22
C GLY A 293 -3.95 20.18 -44.04
N ASP A 294 -4.96 19.56 -44.65
CA ASP A 294 -5.99 20.24 -45.44
C ASP A 294 -7.34 20.34 -44.73
N GLY A 295 -7.43 19.80 -43.50
CA GLY A 295 -8.64 19.84 -42.69
C GLY A 295 -8.82 21.15 -41.89
N PRO A 296 -9.96 21.27 -41.18
CA PRO A 296 -10.26 22.47 -40.41
C PRO A 296 -9.29 22.67 -39.25
N MET A 297 -9.09 23.94 -38.86
CA MET A 297 -8.38 24.27 -37.62
C MET A 297 -9.21 23.85 -36.40
N PRO A 298 -8.59 23.21 -35.39
CA PRO A 298 -9.25 22.93 -34.12
C PRO A 298 -9.72 24.21 -33.43
N VAL A 299 -10.91 24.17 -32.84
CA VAL A 299 -11.46 25.26 -32.03
C VAL A 299 -11.88 24.78 -30.64
N ASP A 300 -11.98 25.72 -29.71
CA ASP A 300 -12.30 25.43 -28.31
C ASP A 300 -13.59 24.62 -28.15
N GLY A 301 -13.57 23.64 -27.24
CA GLY A 301 -14.66 22.72 -26.97
C GLY A 301 -14.73 21.51 -27.91
N GLN A 302 -13.88 21.41 -28.93
CA GLN A 302 -13.79 20.21 -29.76
C GLN A 302 -12.86 19.17 -29.14
N THR A 303 -13.24 17.89 -29.23
CA THR A 303 -12.33 16.79 -28.93
C THR A 303 -11.46 16.50 -30.14
N VAL A 304 -10.14 16.50 -29.93
CA VAL A 304 -9.15 16.12 -30.93
C VAL A 304 -8.35 14.91 -30.46
N SER A 305 -7.82 14.14 -31.41
CA SER A 305 -6.95 13.00 -31.14
C SER A 305 -5.61 13.21 -31.85
N VAL A 306 -4.50 13.07 -31.11
CA VAL A 306 -3.14 13.33 -31.62
C VAL A 306 -2.21 12.18 -31.30
N HIS A 307 -1.41 11.78 -32.30
CA HIS A 307 -0.19 11.03 -32.04
C HIS A 307 0.96 12.00 -31.79
N TYR A 308 1.74 11.75 -30.75
CA TYR A 308 2.88 12.59 -30.39
C TYR A 308 4.08 11.76 -29.98
N THR A 309 5.22 12.42 -29.94
CA THR A 309 6.41 11.98 -29.21
C THR A 309 7.04 13.21 -28.59
N GLY A 310 7.43 13.11 -27.32
CA GLY A 310 8.04 14.18 -26.54
C GLY A 310 9.52 13.91 -26.28
N TRP A 311 10.34 14.92 -26.49
CA TRP A 311 11.77 14.89 -26.20
C TRP A 311 12.18 16.08 -25.33
N LEU A 312 13.16 15.87 -24.47
CA LEU A 312 13.95 16.92 -23.84
C LEU A 312 14.93 17.51 -24.86
N THR A 313 15.46 18.69 -24.57
CA THR A 313 16.39 19.42 -25.47
C THR A 313 17.74 18.72 -25.65
N ASP A 314 18.09 17.81 -24.75
CA ASP A 314 19.26 16.93 -24.88
C ASP A 314 19.00 15.70 -25.78
N GLY A 315 17.79 15.59 -26.34
CA GLY A 315 17.36 14.49 -27.20
C GLY A 315 16.75 13.30 -26.46
N THR A 316 16.70 13.33 -25.12
CA THR A 316 16.08 12.26 -24.31
C THR A 316 14.58 12.25 -24.53
N ARG A 317 14.04 11.14 -25.06
CA ARG A 317 12.59 10.95 -25.17
C ARG A 317 11.99 10.76 -23.77
N PHE A 318 10.92 11.50 -23.46
CA PHE A 318 10.20 11.31 -22.19
C PHE A 318 8.84 10.64 -22.36
N ASP A 319 8.20 10.72 -23.54
CA ASP A 319 6.89 10.12 -23.78
C ASP A 319 6.59 9.93 -25.29
N SER A 320 5.68 9.02 -25.64
CA SER A 320 5.22 8.79 -27.02
C SER A 320 3.92 8.01 -27.06
N SER A 321 2.97 8.45 -27.90
CA SER A 321 1.79 7.65 -28.25
C SER A 321 1.94 6.90 -29.57
N LEU A 322 3.12 6.97 -30.23
CA LEU A 322 3.39 6.19 -31.44
C LEU A 322 3.54 4.71 -31.08
N GLY A 323 2.77 3.85 -31.76
CA GLY A 323 2.69 2.41 -31.45
C GLY A 323 1.62 2.03 -30.41
N GLY A 324 0.93 3.01 -29.83
CA GLY A 324 -0.21 2.83 -28.93
C GLY A 324 -1.45 3.60 -29.39
N THR A 325 -2.33 3.93 -28.45
CA THR A 325 -3.55 4.72 -28.70
C THR A 325 -3.21 6.22 -28.76
N PRO A 326 -3.75 6.99 -29.72
CA PRO A 326 -3.57 8.44 -29.73
C PRO A 326 -4.18 9.09 -28.48
N LEU A 327 -3.57 10.19 -28.03
CA LEU A 327 -4.10 10.98 -26.92
C LEU A 327 -5.31 11.77 -27.41
N SER A 328 -6.45 11.62 -26.73
CA SER A 328 -7.69 12.36 -27.02
C SER A 328 -8.00 13.34 -25.90
N PHE A 329 -8.30 14.59 -26.24
CA PHE A 329 -8.61 15.64 -25.27
C PHE A 329 -9.48 16.75 -25.88
N THR A 330 -10.12 17.55 -25.02
CA THR A 330 -10.93 18.70 -25.43
C THR A 330 -10.05 19.96 -25.53
N VAL A 331 -10.07 20.62 -26.68
CA VAL A 331 -9.30 21.84 -26.92
C VAL A 331 -9.81 22.98 -26.03
N GLY A 332 -8.90 23.64 -25.30
CA GLY A 332 -9.21 24.78 -24.43
C GLY A 332 -9.63 24.39 -23.00
N GLU A 333 -9.68 23.10 -22.66
CA GLU A 333 -9.87 22.67 -21.28
C GLU A 333 -8.53 22.61 -20.52
N PRO A 334 -8.50 23.02 -19.24
CA PRO A 334 -7.30 22.89 -18.41
C PRO A 334 -6.98 21.40 -18.18
N GLY A 335 -5.69 21.04 -18.15
CA GLY A 335 -5.25 19.66 -17.91
C GLY A 335 -4.10 19.18 -18.81
N LEU A 336 -3.76 19.95 -19.85
CA LEU A 336 -2.54 19.76 -20.65
C LEU A 336 -1.61 20.96 -20.53
N ILE A 337 -0.34 20.73 -20.87
CA ILE A 337 0.72 21.76 -20.93
C ILE A 337 0.21 22.94 -21.78
N GLU A 338 0.30 24.16 -21.25
CA GLU A 338 -0.29 25.35 -21.88
C GLU A 338 0.22 25.56 -23.31
N GLY A 339 1.54 25.44 -23.53
CA GLY A 339 2.12 25.54 -24.87
C GLY A 339 1.66 24.45 -25.83
N TRP A 340 1.32 23.26 -25.32
CA TRP A 340 0.73 22.21 -26.15
C TRP A 340 -0.68 22.57 -26.62
N GLN A 341 -1.48 23.17 -25.73
CA GLN A 341 -2.84 23.61 -26.08
C GLN A 341 -2.84 24.71 -27.14
N GLU A 342 -1.89 25.65 -27.05
CA GLU A 342 -1.72 26.69 -28.06
C GLU A 342 -1.27 26.09 -29.40
N ALA A 343 -0.24 25.24 -29.38
CA ALA A 343 0.32 24.66 -30.60
C ALA A 343 -0.71 23.85 -31.40
N VAL A 344 -1.56 23.06 -30.75
CA VAL A 344 -2.59 22.26 -31.41
C VAL A 344 -3.63 23.12 -32.14
N LYS A 345 -3.91 24.34 -31.66
CA LYS A 345 -4.81 25.28 -32.36
C LYS A 345 -4.20 25.84 -33.65
N LEU A 346 -2.88 25.71 -33.84
CA LEU A 346 -2.16 26.10 -35.06
C LEU A 346 -2.10 24.97 -36.10
N MET A 347 -2.52 23.76 -35.72
CA MET A 347 -2.40 22.55 -36.54
C MET A 347 -3.71 22.25 -37.27
N PRO A 348 -3.82 22.49 -38.59
CA PRO A 348 -4.98 22.04 -39.34
C PRO A 348 -5.08 20.51 -39.28
N LEU A 349 -6.30 19.97 -39.24
CA LEU A 349 -6.48 18.51 -39.14
C LEU A 349 -5.75 17.80 -40.29
N GLY A 350 -4.99 16.75 -39.93
CA GLY A 350 -4.13 16.01 -40.87
C GLY A 350 -2.68 16.49 -40.92
N SER A 351 -2.35 17.62 -40.26
CA SER A 351 -0.99 18.13 -40.25
C SER A 351 -0.06 17.40 -39.27
N LYS A 352 1.24 17.54 -39.51
CA LYS A 352 2.31 17.09 -38.61
C LYS A 352 3.26 18.24 -38.34
N PHE A 353 3.45 18.58 -37.07
CA PHE A 353 4.30 19.70 -36.64
C PHE A 353 5.44 19.17 -35.76
N GLN A 354 6.53 19.91 -35.72
CA GLN A 354 7.52 19.85 -34.64
C GLN A 354 7.39 21.14 -33.83
N VAL A 355 7.24 20.99 -32.51
CA VAL A 355 6.95 22.12 -31.61
C VAL A 355 7.98 22.14 -30.48
N TYR A 356 8.57 23.30 -30.25
CA TYR A 356 9.40 23.62 -29.10
C TYR A 356 8.57 24.48 -28.14
N ILE A 357 8.33 23.93 -26.95
CA ILE A 357 7.58 24.60 -25.89
C ILE A 357 8.60 25.13 -24.88
N PRO A 358 8.69 26.46 -24.68
CA PRO A 358 9.55 27.03 -23.64
C PRO A 358 9.05 26.64 -22.23
N PRO A 359 9.95 26.67 -21.21
CA PRO A 359 9.63 26.27 -19.84
C PRO A 359 8.60 27.16 -19.15
#